data_AF-A0A1Q7R0H2-F1
#
_entry.id   AF-A0A1Q7R0H2-F1
#
_cell.length_a   1.000
_cell.length_b   1.000
_cell.length_c   1.000
_cell.angle_alpha   90.00
_cell.angle_beta   90.00
_cell.angle_gamma   90.00
#
_symmetry.space_group_name_H-M   'P 1'
#
loop_
_entity.id
_entity.type
_entity.pdbx_description
1 polymer ?
#
loop_
_entity_poly.entity_id
_entity_poly.type
_entity_poly.pdbx_seq_one_letter_code
_entity_poly.pdbx_strand_id
1 'polypeptide(L)' 'DRTRGVDGTFRWLVEEVGELARSLRHDDPSARRHEVGDVLAWLASVANLIGIDLEDAASRYANGCPRCGSTPCACEPR' A
#
# COMPACT_ATOMS: atom_id res chain seq x y z
N ASP A 1 3.30 -3.03 -16.75
CA ASP A 1 3.65 -1.70 -16.18
C ASP A 1 4.42 -0.81 -17.14
N ARG A 2 5.53 -1.25 -17.74
CA ARG A 2 6.41 -0.40 -18.57
C ARG A 2 5.72 0.34 -19.73
N THR A 3 4.67 -0.23 -20.31
CA THR A 3 3.90 0.39 -21.41
C THR A 3 3.03 1.57 -20.96
N ARG A 4 2.60 1.62 -19.69
CA ARG A 4 1.77 2.71 -19.12
C ARG A 4 2.62 3.85 -18.54
N GLY A 5 3.91 3.61 -18.34
CA GLY A 5 4.81 4.54 -17.64
C GLY A 5 4.50 4.65 -16.15
N VAL A 6 5.30 5.46 -15.46
CA VAL A 6 5.15 5.73 -14.02
C VAL A 6 3.81 6.41 -13.75
N ASP A 7 3.48 7.48 -14.49
CA ASP A 7 2.25 8.25 -14.28
C ASP A 7 0.98 7.42 -14.48
N GLY A 8 0.94 6.58 -15.52
CA GLY A 8 -0.20 5.71 -15.78
C GLY A 8 -0.38 4.68 -14.68
N THR A 9 0.70 4.09 -14.20
CA THR A 9 0.68 3.10 -13.10
C THR A 9 0.29 3.75 -11.77
N PHE A 10 0.79 4.97 -11.51
CA PHE A 10 0.44 5.72 -10.31
C PHE A 10 -1.05 6.10 -10.26
N ARG A 11 -1.67 6.42 -11.41
CA ARG A 11 -3.12 6.66 -11.47
C ARG A 11 -3.94 5.43 -11.04
N TRP A 12 -3.53 4.23 -11.44
CA TRP A 12 -4.17 2.99 -10.99
C TRP A 12 -4.00 2.78 -9.48
N LEU A 13 -2.81 3.03 -8.93
CA LEU A 13 -2.62 3.00 -7.48
C LEU A 13 -3.59 3.94 -6.75
N VAL A 14 -3.80 5.16 -7.26
CA VAL A 14 -4.75 6.12 -6.68
C VAL A 14 -6.20 5.64 -6.80
N GLU A 15 -6.55 4.97 -7.91
CA GLU A 15 -7.85 4.35 -8.11
C GLU A 15 -8.13 3.28 -7.05
N GLU A 16 -7.19 2.35 -6.82
CA GLU A 16 -7.34 1.32 -5.78
C GLU A 16 -7.43 1.89 -4.37
N VAL A 17 -6.73 3.00 -4.08
CA VAL A 17 -6.89 3.71 -2.80
C VAL A 17 -8.32 4.23 -2.65
N GLY A 18 -8.95 4.67 -3.74
CA GLY A 18 -10.35 5.07 -3.77
C GLY A 18 -11.32 3.88 -3.57
N GLU A 19 -11.01 2.73 -4.16
CA GLU A 19 -11.76 1.48 -4.01
C GLU A 19 -11.70 0.97 -2.55
N LEU A 20 -10.50 0.95 -1.96
CA LEU A 20 -10.29 0.69 -0.54
C LEU A 20 -11.09 1.66 0.35
N ALA A 21 -11.03 2.96 0.06
CA ALA A 21 -11.83 3.95 0.81
C ALA A 21 -13.34 3.70 0.70
N ARG A 22 -13.81 3.12 -0.42
CA ARG A 22 -15.21 2.70 -0.61
C ARG A 22 -15.52 1.46 0.23
N SER A 23 -14.68 0.42 0.19
CA SER A 23 -14.91 -0.81 0.94
C SER A 23 -14.91 -0.61 2.46
N LEU A 24 -14.16 0.37 2.97
CA LEU A 24 -14.18 0.75 4.39
C LEU A 24 -15.54 1.25 4.89
N ARG A 25 -16.44 1.71 4.01
CA ARG A 25 -17.80 2.13 4.38
C ARG A 25 -18.79 0.98 4.53
N HIS A 26 -18.39 -0.23 4.14
CA HIS A 26 -19.22 -1.43 4.18
C HIS A 26 -18.64 -2.43 5.17
N ASP A 27 -19.48 -3.25 5.80
CA ASP A 27 -19.04 -4.29 6.73
C ASP A 27 -18.76 -5.64 6.06
N ASP A 28 -17.86 -5.60 5.08
CA ASP A 28 -17.39 -6.79 4.36
C ASP A 28 -15.86 -6.93 4.50
N PRO A 29 -15.39 -7.81 5.41
CA PRO A 29 -13.97 -8.10 5.59
C PRO A 29 -13.30 -8.69 4.34
N SER A 30 -14.05 -9.41 3.49
CA SER A 30 -13.51 -10.00 2.26
C SER A 30 -13.21 -8.91 1.25
N ALA A 31 -14.14 -7.97 1.03
CA ALA A 31 -13.93 -6.81 0.18
C ALA A 31 -12.74 -5.98 0.67
N ARG A 32 -12.67 -5.64 1.97
CA ARG A 32 -11.54 -4.88 2.53
C ARG A 32 -10.20 -5.57 2.30
N ARG A 33 -10.13 -6.89 2.45
CA ARG A 33 -8.91 -7.67 2.21
C ARG A 33 -8.50 -7.65 0.74
N HIS A 34 -9.48 -7.73 -0.16
CA HIS A 34 -9.25 -7.66 -1.60
C HIS A 34 -8.64 -6.30 -1.99
N GLU A 35 -9.27 -5.20 -1.59
CA GLU A 35 -8.80 -3.85 -1.91
C GLU A 35 -7.43 -3.53 -1.32
N VAL A 36 -7.12 -4.02 -0.10
CA VAL A 36 -5.77 -3.91 0.48
C VAL A 36 -4.74 -4.65 -0.39
N GLY A 37 -5.12 -5.81 -0.95
CA GLY A 37 -4.30 -6.57 -1.88
C GLY A 37 -4.02 -5.81 -3.18
N ASP A 38 -5.03 -5.14 -3.74
CA ASP A 38 -4.88 -4.39 -4.99
C ASP A 38 -4.01 -3.14 -4.78
N VAL A 39 -4.20 -2.40 -3.68
CA VAL A 39 -3.30 -1.30 -3.30
C VAL A 39 -1.85 -1.79 -3.18
N LEU A 40 -1.61 -2.95 -2.55
CA LEU A 40 -0.27 -3.52 -2.43
C LEU A 40 0.32 -3.89 -3.80
N ALA A 41 -0.48 -4.52 -4.67
CA ALA A 41 -0.04 -4.93 -6.00
C ALA A 41 0.41 -3.72 -6.85
N TRP A 42 -0.39 -2.64 -6.86
CA TRP A 42 -0.02 -1.45 -7.62
C TRP A 42 1.12 -0.64 -6.99
N LEU A 43 1.24 -0.64 -5.66
CA LEU A 43 2.43 -0.08 -5.00
C LEU A 43 3.69 -0.82 -5.45
N ALA A 44 3.66 -2.15 -5.53
CA ALA A 44 4.77 -2.95 -6.05
C ALA A 44 5.07 -2.62 -7.52
N SER A 45 4.05 -2.46 -8.36
CA SER A 45 4.23 -2.02 -9.74
C SER A 45 4.87 -0.65 -9.86
N VAL A 46 4.48 0.32 -9.03
CA VAL A 46 5.13 1.65 -8.98
C VAL A 46 6.58 1.50 -8.54
N ALA A 47 6.85 0.77 -7.45
CA ALA A 47 8.20 0.54 -6.92
C ALA A 47 9.13 -0.05 -7.99
N ASN A 48 8.66 -1.08 -8.71
CA ASN A 48 9.39 -1.69 -9.83
C ASN A 48 9.73 -0.70 -10.94
N LEU A 49 8.81 0.22 -11.27
CA LEU A 49 9.04 1.22 -12.33
C LEU A 49 10.04 2.31 -11.92
N ILE A 50 10.12 2.63 -10.63
CA ILE A 50 11.05 3.64 -10.11
C ILE A 50 12.37 3.03 -9.59
N GLY A 51 12.54 1.71 -9.71
CA GLY A 51 13.76 1.02 -9.32
C GLY A 51 13.94 0.88 -7.80
N ILE A 52 12.84 0.83 -7.04
CA ILE A 52 12.85 0.60 -5.60
C ILE A 52 12.43 -0.85 -5.34
N ASP A 53 13.26 -1.56 -4.58
CA ASP A 53 12.91 -2.87 -4.05
C ASP A 53 11.90 -2.71 -2.91
N LEU A 54 10.73 -3.34 -3.05
CA LEU A 54 9.64 -3.17 -2.09
C LEU A 54 9.93 -3.87 -0.75
N GLU A 55 10.66 -4.98 -0.76
CA GLU A 55 11.03 -5.72 0.45
C GLU A 55 12.03 -4.90 1.29
N ASP A 56 13.06 -4.34 0.64
CA ASP A 56 14.00 -3.42 1.27
C ASP A 56 13.30 -2.17 1.83
N ALA A 57 12.39 -1.56 1.07
CA ALA A 57 11.61 -0.41 1.55
C ALA A 57 10.70 -0.77 2.75
N ALA A 58 10.14 -1.98 2.77
CA ALA A 58 9.31 -2.49 3.86
C ALA A 58 10.13 -2.89 5.11
N SER A 59 11.42 -3.21 4.95
CA SER A 59 12.30 -3.67 6.03
C SER A 59 12.36 -2.72 7.24
N ARG A 60 12.10 -1.42 7.03
CA ARG A 60 11.95 -0.42 8.11
C ARG A 60 10.88 -0.77 9.15
N TYR A 61 9.97 -1.70 8.83
CA TYR A 61 8.92 -2.19 9.72
C TYR A 61 9.18 -3.62 10.24
N ALA A 62 10.32 -4.25 9.91
CA ALA A 62 10.61 -5.65 10.26
C ALA A 62 10.61 -5.90 11.78
N ASN A 63 10.97 -4.89 12.58
CA ASN A 63 10.98 -4.95 14.04
C ASN A 63 9.87 -4.08 14.67
N GLY A 64 8.76 -3.90 13.95
CA GLY A 64 7.63 -3.05 14.36
C GLY A 64 7.74 -1.62 13.87
N CYS A 65 6.93 -0.72 14.43
CA CYS A 65 6.91 0.69 14.01
C CYS A 65 8.30 1.33 14.16
N PRO A 66 8.88 1.95 13.12
CA PRO A 66 10.20 2.58 13.20
C PRO A 66 10.29 3.76 14.19
N ARG A 67 9.15 4.23 14.73
CA ARG A 67 9.10 5.28 15.75
C ARG A 67 9.00 4.73 17.18
N CYS A 68 8.18 3.70 17.42
CA CYS A 68 7.90 3.19 18.78
C CYS A 68 8.33 1.73 19.03
N GLY A 69 8.77 1.00 18.00
CA GLY A 69 9.19 -0.40 18.08
C GLY A 69 8.05 -1.41 18.29
N SER A 70 6.78 -0.97 18.33
CA SER A 70 5.64 -1.83 18.64
C SER A 70 4.93 -2.37 17.40
N THR A 71 4.31 -3.55 17.55
CA THR A 71 3.40 -4.17 16.57
C THR A 71 2.14 -4.64 17.30
N PRO A 72 0.96 -4.01 17.09
CA PRO A 72 0.70 -2.85 16.23
C PRO A 72 1.35 -1.56 16.74
N CYS A 73 1.44 -0.56 15.85
CA CYS A 73 1.96 0.76 16.18
C CYS A 73 1.16 1.42 17.33
N ALA A 74 1.86 2.00 18.32
CA ALA A 74 1.27 2.71 19.46
C ALA A 74 1.57 4.22 19.44
N CYS A 75 1.92 4.77 18.29
CA CYS A 75 2.19 6.20 18.15
C CYS A 75 0.91 7.02 18.25
N GLU A 76 0.97 8.16 18.93
CA GLU A 76 -0.08 9.18 18.84
C GLU A 76 -0.19 9.69 17.39
N PRO A 77 -1.42 9.83 16.84
CA PRO A 77 -1.66 10.48 15.56
C PRO A 77 -1.09 11.89 15.57
N ARG A 78 -0.52 12.32 14.45
CA ARG A 78 -0.08 13.70 14.24
C ARG A 78 -1.17 14.52 13.59
#